data_AF-A0A507D7L1-F1
#
_entry.id   AF-A0A507D7L1-F1
#
_cell.length_a   1.000
_cell.length_b   1.000
_cell.length_c   1.000
_cell.angle_alpha   90.00
_cell.angle_beta   90.00
_cell.angle_gamma   90.00
#
_symmetry.space_group_name_H-M   'P 1'
#
loop_
_entity.id
_entity.type
_entity.pdbx_description
1 polymer ?
#
loop_
_entity_poly.entity_id
_entity_poly.type
_entity_poly.pdbx_seq_one_letter_code
_entity_poly.pdbx_strand_id
1 'polypeptide(L)'
;MKNCAPAVDVHAKAGTKGENRRSDRITMAPIGGTVSQQLQPTPDQLITIYIIAGMAVAILILWNLPFIKIGLYPFKLVTVGLHEFSHALAACCTCGRIDGIELDPDEGGVTHIRGGNPYVTLPAGYVGSSVWGALLIFAGFDTTASKVAAISLGVILLLVLYWAKNWLTRGISLMFIALIVGLWFVDGGKGLRYFVLFMGTMSVLYSLWDIVEDLITRRVHESDASKFSKICCGGCLPSQSPLSIFSSRTRDYRGLDIYLMLNVH
;
A
#
# COMPACT_ATOMS: atom_id res chain seq x y z
N MET A 1 -40.43 -69.94 -39.71
CA MET A 1 -40.78 -68.65 -39.08
C MET A 1 -41.36 -67.78 -40.19
N LYS A 2 -42.70 -67.78 -40.40
CA LYS A 2 -43.65 -66.73 -39.98
C LYS A 2 -43.10 -65.31 -40.26
N ASN A 3 -43.70 -64.39 -41.02
CA ASN A 3 -44.86 -64.31 -41.91
C ASN A 3 -44.81 -62.90 -42.58
N CYS A 4 -45.32 -62.80 -43.80
CA CYS A 4 -46.02 -61.66 -44.44
C CYS A 4 -45.34 -60.27 -44.65
N ALA A 5 -45.21 -59.90 -45.94
CA ALA A 5 -45.38 -58.52 -46.46
C ALA A 5 -46.90 -58.13 -46.41
N PRO A 6 -47.39 -56.88 -46.64
CA PRO A 6 -47.10 -56.03 -47.82
C PRO A 6 -47.15 -54.48 -47.61
N ALA A 7 -46.97 -53.75 -48.72
CA ALA A 7 -47.00 -52.29 -48.91
C ALA A 7 -48.39 -51.65 -48.78
N VAL A 8 -48.46 -50.34 -48.44
CA VAL A 8 -49.55 -49.39 -48.80
C VAL A 8 -49.02 -47.94 -48.83
N ASP A 9 -49.16 -47.28 -49.99
CA ASP A 9 -49.03 -45.82 -50.24
C ASP A 9 -50.11 -45.01 -49.50
N VAL A 10 -49.87 -43.72 -49.17
CA VAL A 10 -50.91 -42.66 -49.29
C VAL A 10 -50.40 -41.23 -49.00
N HIS A 11 -50.71 -40.35 -49.96
CA HIS A 11 -50.94 -38.90 -49.94
C HIS A 11 -49.84 -37.86 -49.63
N ALA A 12 -49.54 -37.13 -50.70
CA ALA A 12 -49.00 -35.78 -50.75
C ALA A 12 -49.79 -34.75 -49.92
N LYS A 13 -49.07 -33.77 -49.35
CA LYS A 13 -49.58 -32.39 -49.23
C LYS A 13 -48.44 -31.38 -49.41
N ALA A 14 -48.66 -30.47 -50.34
CA ALA A 14 -47.78 -29.41 -50.77
C ALA A 14 -47.39 -28.44 -49.62
N GLY A 15 -46.13 -28.01 -49.64
CA GLY A 15 -45.60 -26.93 -48.81
C GLY A 15 -44.51 -26.19 -49.59
N THR A 16 -44.90 -25.02 -50.09
CA THR A 16 -44.22 -24.13 -51.03
C THR A 16 -42.97 -23.42 -50.49
N LYS A 17 -42.13 -22.98 -51.45
CA LYS A 17 -41.13 -21.90 -51.41
C LYS A 17 -39.88 -22.21 -50.58
N GLY A 18 -38.68 -22.16 -51.15
CA GLY A 18 -38.22 -21.15 -52.09
C GLY A 18 -37.01 -20.49 -51.47
N GLU A 19 -35.86 -20.86 -52.00
CA GLU A 19 -34.54 -20.31 -51.75
C GLU A 19 -34.54 -18.78 -51.63
N ASN A 20 -34.00 -18.23 -50.54
CA ASN A 20 -33.47 -16.86 -50.59
C ASN A 20 -32.35 -16.62 -49.57
N ARG A 21 -31.13 -16.63 -50.11
CA ARG A 21 -29.91 -15.94 -49.69
C ARG A 21 -30.15 -14.85 -48.62
N ARG A 22 -29.82 -15.12 -47.35
CA ARG A 22 -29.75 -14.10 -46.29
C ARG A 22 -28.38 -14.11 -45.64
N SER A 23 -27.49 -13.33 -46.26
CA SER A 23 -26.42 -12.53 -45.65
C SER A 23 -25.88 -13.05 -44.32
N ASP A 24 -24.66 -13.60 -44.35
CA ASP A 24 -23.74 -13.67 -43.21
C ASP A 24 -23.47 -12.25 -42.71
N ARG A 25 -24.40 -11.71 -41.93
CA ARG A 25 -24.20 -10.50 -41.16
C ARG A 25 -23.37 -10.92 -39.97
N ILE A 26 -22.06 -10.73 -40.08
CA ILE A 26 -21.20 -10.52 -38.92
C ILE A 26 -21.88 -9.40 -38.13
N THR A 27 -22.61 -9.78 -37.08
CA THR A 27 -23.15 -8.83 -36.12
C THR A 27 -21.95 -8.31 -35.35
N MET A 28 -21.27 -7.30 -35.89
CA MET A 28 -20.40 -6.45 -35.09
C MET A 28 -21.28 -5.91 -33.97
N ALA A 29 -21.03 -6.38 -32.74
CA ALA A 29 -21.57 -5.75 -31.56
C ALA A 29 -21.29 -4.23 -31.65
N PRO A 30 -22.26 -3.36 -31.34
CA PRO A 30 -22.04 -1.93 -31.46
C PRO A 30 -20.89 -1.52 -30.56
N ILE A 31 -19.75 -1.17 -31.16
CA ILE A 31 -18.64 -0.51 -30.47
C ILE A 31 -19.09 0.93 -30.24
N GLY A 32 -19.86 1.14 -29.18
CA GLY A 32 -20.50 2.42 -28.93
C GLY A 32 -21.37 2.42 -27.68
N GLY A 33 -20.84 1.94 -26.55
CA GLY A 33 -21.32 2.45 -25.27
C GLY A 33 -20.97 3.92 -25.19
N THR A 34 -21.90 4.79 -24.81
CA THR A 34 -21.55 6.17 -24.45
C THR A 34 -20.45 6.12 -23.39
N VAL A 35 -19.49 7.05 -23.42
CA VAL A 35 -18.39 7.13 -22.43
C VAL A 35 -18.94 7.02 -21.00
N SER A 36 -20.12 7.60 -20.75
CA SER A 36 -20.86 7.51 -19.49
C SER A 36 -21.25 6.10 -19.06
N GLN A 37 -21.54 5.19 -20.00
CA GLN A 37 -21.91 3.81 -19.73
C GLN A 37 -20.68 2.91 -19.51
N GLN A 38 -19.53 3.26 -20.09
CA GLN A 38 -18.24 2.60 -19.83
C GLN A 38 -17.61 3.04 -18.49
N LEU A 39 -17.97 4.22 -17.98
CA LEU A 39 -17.47 4.76 -16.70
C LEU A 39 -18.33 4.38 -15.49
N GLN A 40 -19.43 3.63 -15.66
CA GLN A 40 -20.24 3.21 -14.51
C GLN A 40 -19.51 2.11 -13.73
N PRO A 41 -19.25 2.31 -12.42
CA PRO A 41 -18.62 1.29 -11.60
C PRO A 41 -19.54 0.09 -11.48
N THR A 42 -18.96 -1.10 -11.55
CA THR A 42 -19.69 -2.35 -11.27
C THR A 42 -20.21 -2.37 -9.83
N PRO A 43 -21.31 -3.07 -9.53
CA PRO A 43 -21.82 -3.19 -8.16
C PRO A 43 -20.76 -3.63 -7.14
N ASP A 44 -19.86 -4.53 -7.55
CA ASP A 44 -18.77 -5.02 -6.70
C ASP A 44 -17.69 -3.97 -6.42
N GLN A 45 -17.40 -3.11 -7.40
CA GLN A 45 -16.51 -1.96 -7.21
C GLN A 45 -17.11 -0.95 -6.24
N LEU A 46 -18.41 -0.67 -6.37
CA LEU A 46 -19.12 0.20 -5.42
C LEU A 46 -19.07 -0.36 -4.00
N ILE A 47 -19.34 -1.66 -3.82
CA ILE A 47 -19.22 -2.32 -2.50
C ILE A 47 -17.81 -2.16 -1.95
N THR A 48 -16.77 -2.38 -2.78
CA THR A 48 -15.38 -2.24 -2.35
C THR A 48 -15.06 -0.80 -1.93
N ILE A 49 -15.57 0.21 -2.65
CA ILE A 49 -15.41 1.63 -2.28
C ILE A 49 -16.09 1.93 -0.96
N TYR A 50 -17.33 1.46 -0.74
CA TYR A 50 -18.01 1.62 0.54
C TYR A 50 -17.25 0.94 1.68
N ILE A 51 -16.65 -0.23 1.42
CA ILE A 51 -15.81 -0.94 2.39
C ILE A 51 -14.54 -0.13 2.70
N ILE A 52 -13.86 0.44 1.71
CA ILE A 52 -12.68 1.31 1.93
C ILE A 52 -13.07 2.52 2.78
N ALA A 53 -14.17 3.20 2.43
CA ALA A 53 -14.65 4.35 3.17
C ALA A 53 -15.03 3.97 4.62
N GLY A 54 -15.72 2.84 4.80
CA GLY A 54 -16.05 2.30 6.12
C GLY A 54 -14.81 1.96 6.94
N MET A 55 -13.79 1.34 6.33
CA MET A 55 -12.52 1.05 7.00
C MET A 55 -11.77 2.33 7.38
N ALA A 56 -11.75 3.34 6.50
CA ALA A 56 -11.10 4.61 6.80
C ALA A 56 -11.75 5.29 8.02
N VAL A 57 -13.07 5.37 8.06
CA VAL A 57 -13.81 5.92 9.21
C VAL A 57 -13.58 5.08 10.46
N ALA A 58 -13.62 3.75 10.35
CA ALA A 58 -13.37 2.85 11.47
C ALA A 58 -11.97 3.05 12.06
N ILE A 59 -10.94 3.16 11.21
CA ILE A 59 -9.55 3.42 11.64
C ILE A 59 -9.47 4.73 12.42
N LEU A 60 -10.09 5.81 11.91
CA LEU A 60 -10.09 7.11 12.58
C LEU A 60 -10.77 7.06 13.95
N ILE A 61 -11.89 6.34 14.07
CA ILE A 61 -12.59 6.16 15.35
C ILE A 61 -11.74 5.30 16.31
N LEU A 62 -11.19 4.19 15.82
CA LEU A 62 -10.39 3.26 16.62
C LEU A 62 -9.12 3.92 17.17
N TRP A 63 -8.54 4.86 16.45
CA TRP A 63 -7.38 5.63 16.89
C TRP A 63 -7.69 6.45 18.16
N ASN A 64 -8.91 6.98 18.30
CA ASN A 64 -9.29 7.77 19.44
C ASN A 64 -9.64 6.93 20.70
N LEU A 65 -9.69 5.60 20.59
CA LEU A 65 -10.10 4.70 21.69
C LEU A 65 -8.89 4.07 22.39
N PRO A 66 -8.71 4.28 23.71
CA PRO A 66 -7.44 3.98 24.42
C PRO A 66 -7.11 2.49 24.54
N PHE A 67 -8.10 1.60 24.50
CA PHE A 67 -7.88 0.15 24.55
C PHE A 67 -7.72 -0.47 23.17
N ILE A 68 -8.45 0.02 22.17
CA ILE A 68 -8.46 -0.57 20.83
C ILE A 68 -7.23 -0.15 20.01
N LYS A 69 -6.63 1.01 20.33
CA LYS A 69 -5.34 1.43 19.74
C LYS A 69 -4.22 0.39 19.91
N ILE A 70 -4.26 -0.42 20.97
CA ILE A 70 -3.27 -1.48 21.22
C ILE A 70 -3.34 -2.54 20.12
N GLY A 71 -4.55 -2.82 19.60
CA GLY A 71 -4.73 -3.72 18.47
C GLY A 71 -4.23 -3.14 17.14
N LEU A 72 -4.31 -1.82 16.95
CA LEU A 72 -3.82 -1.13 15.74
C LEU A 72 -2.30 -0.95 15.71
N TYR A 73 -1.68 -0.87 16.89
CA TYR A 73 -0.25 -0.69 17.08
C TYR A 73 0.64 -1.54 16.15
N PRO A 74 0.50 -2.88 16.08
CA PRO A 74 1.33 -3.69 15.20
C PRO A 74 1.13 -3.38 13.70
N PHE A 75 -0.07 -3.00 13.28
CA PHE A 75 -0.36 -2.60 11.90
C PHE A 75 0.25 -1.24 11.58
N LYS A 76 0.23 -0.31 12.54
CA LYS A 76 0.92 0.99 12.43
C LYS A 76 2.42 0.80 12.27
N LEU A 77 3.05 -0.09 13.03
CA LEU A 77 4.48 -0.36 12.89
C LEU A 77 4.85 -0.90 11.50
N VAL A 78 3.98 -1.68 10.87
CA VAL A 78 4.20 -2.12 9.48
C VAL A 78 4.10 -0.96 8.50
N THR A 79 3.16 -0.03 8.68
CA THR A 79 3.07 1.15 7.81
C THR A 79 4.28 2.05 7.97
N VAL A 80 4.81 2.22 9.18
CA VAL A 80 6.09 2.89 9.42
C VAL A 80 7.25 2.11 8.80
N GLY A 81 7.23 0.78 8.84
CA GLY A 81 8.21 -0.05 8.13
C GLY A 81 8.22 0.18 6.61
N LEU A 82 7.06 0.42 6.00
CA LEU A 82 6.97 0.80 4.58
C LEU A 82 7.51 2.21 4.30
N HIS A 83 7.33 3.13 5.24
CA HIS A 83 7.92 4.48 5.21
C HIS A 83 9.45 4.40 5.21
N GLU A 84 10.02 3.67 6.18
CA GLU A 84 11.46 3.45 6.30
C GLU A 84 12.04 2.69 5.11
N PHE A 85 11.33 1.67 4.62
CA PHE A 85 11.70 0.98 3.39
C PHE A 85 11.78 1.92 2.19
N SER A 86 10.93 2.94 2.11
CA SER A 86 10.93 3.89 1.01
C SER A 86 12.15 4.83 1.06
N HIS A 87 12.62 5.21 2.25
CA HIS A 87 13.92 5.88 2.40
C HIS A 87 15.07 4.98 1.92
N ALA A 88 15.06 3.71 2.34
CA ALA A 88 16.08 2.74 1.96
C ALA A 88 16.11 2.52 0.43
N LEU A 89 14.94 2.41 -0.20
CA LEU A 89 14.80 2.24 -1.65
C LEU A 89 15.33 3.47 -2.40
N ALA A 90 14.95 4.68 -1.98
CA ALA A 90 15.45 5.92 -2.58
C ALA A 90 16.97 6.09 -2.41
N ALA A 91 17.52 5.64 -1.28
CA ALA A 91 18.96 5.63 -1.06
C ALA A 91 19.65 4.69 -2.05
N CYS A 92 19.17 3.46 -2.21
CA CYS A 92 19.68 2.54 -3.22
C CYS A 92 19.66 3.14 -4.63
N CYS A 93 18.55 3.78 -5.03
CA CYS A 93 18.43 4.43 -6.33
C CYS A 93 19.39 5.62 -6.53
N THR A 94 19.90 6.20 -5.45
CA THR A 94 20.84 7.32 -5.48
C THR A 94 22.27 6.91 -5.08
N CYS A 95 22.57 5.61 -5.12
CA CYS A 95 23.87 5.02 -4.77
C CYS A 95 24.27 5.16 -3.29
N GLY A 96 23.29 5.35 -2.40
CA GLY A 96 23.46 5.27 -0.96
C GLY A 96 23.50 3.82 -0.46
N ARG A 97 24.15 3.60 0.68
CA ARG A 97 24.25 2.29 1.34
C ARG A 97 23.36 2.26 2.58
N ILE A 98 22.57 1.21 2.70
CA ILE A 98 21.71 0.97 3.85
C ILE A 98 22.50 0.21 4.92
N ASP A 99 22.63 0.79 6.10
CA ASP A 99 23.26 0.13 7.25
C ASP A 99 22.26 -0.65 8.10
N GLY A 100 20.98 -0.25 8.11
CA GLY A 100 19.91 -0.96 8.79
C GLY A 100 18.67 -0.11 9.01
N ILE A 101 17.58 -0.78 9.40
CA ILE A 101 16.27 -0.21 9.69
C ILE A 101 15.88 -0.58 11.11
N GLU A 102 15.36 0.39 11.86
CA GLU A 102 14.86 0.22 13.23
C GLU A 102 13.48 0.88 13.36
N LEU A 103 12.54 0.15 13.97
CA LEU A 103 11.23 0.66 14.36
C LEU A 103 11.22 0.94 15.86
N ASP A 104 10.68 2.08 16.26
CA ASP A 104 10.62 2.51 17.65
C ASP A 104 9.29 2.10 18.31
N PRO A 105 9.29 1.68 19.58
CA PRO A 105 8.07 1.49 20.34
C PRO A 105 7.11 2.68 20.34
N ASP A 106 7.62 3.92 20.26
CA ASP A 106 6.86 5.16 20.22
C ASP A 106 6.26 5.48 18.83
N GLU A 107 6.00 4.42 18.04
CA GLU A 107 5.32 4.48 16.75
C GLU A 107 6.11 5.24 15.66
N GLY A 108 7.43 5.32 15.79
CA GLY A 108 8.37 5.93 14.85
C GLY A 108 9.33 4.92 14.20
N GLY A 109 10.22 5.40 13.35
CA GLY A 109 11.21 4.60 12.64
C GLY A 109 12.49 5.38 12.35
N VAL A 110 13.58 4.65 12.09
CA VAL A 110 14.82 5.21 11.59
C VAL A 110 15.51 4.26 10.62
N THR A 111 15.82 4.78 9.44
CA THR A 111 16.67 4.13 8.45
C THR A 111 18.07 4.74 8.50
N HIS A 112 19.06 3.91 8.78
CA HIS A 112 20.47 4.29 8.76
C HIS A 112 21.01 4.19 7.32
N ILE A 113 21.32 5.35 6.73
CA ILE A 113 21.78 5.48 5.35
C ILE A 113 23.14 6.18 5.32
N ARG A 114 24.09 5.66 4.56
CA ARG A 114 25.39 6.30 4.26
C ARG A 114 25.44 6.70 2.79
N GLY A 115 25.72 7.98 2.53
CA GLY A 115 25.75 8.52 1.18
C GLY A 115 24.35 8.64 0.55
N GLY A 116 24.30 8.70 -0.78
CA GLY A 116 23.06 8.95 -1.52
C GLY A 116 22.69 10.43 -1.60
N ASN A 117 21.60 10.74 -2.31
CA ASN A 117 21.12 12.11 -2.47
C ASN A 117 20.02 12.43 -1.43
N PRO A 118 20.30 13.26 -0.40
CA PRO A 118 19.33 13.56 0.66
C PRO A 118 18.07 14.28 0.15
N TYR A 119 18.16 14.99 -0.99
CA TYR A 119 17.00 15.66 -1.58
C TYR A 119 15.95 14.68 -2.11
N VAL A 120 16.34 13.45 -2.41
CA VAL A 120 15.44 12.39 -2.88
C VAL A 120 15.08 11.46 -1.73
N THR A 121 16.03 11.12 -0.87
CA THR A 121 15.78 10.14 0.20
C THR A 121 14.85 10.66 1.28
N LEU A 122 14.98 11.93 1.72
CA LEU A 122 14.14 12.49 2.77
C LEU A 122 12.65 12.58 2.42
N PRO A 123 12.22 13.07 1.25
CA PRO A 123 10.79 13.04 0.89
C PRO A 123 10.27 11.64 0.54
N ALA A 124 11.16 10.67 0.27
CA ALA A 124 10.76 9.34 -0.17
C ALA A 124 9.93 8.56 0.87
N GLY A 125 10.07 8.85 2.16
CA GLY A 125 9.25 8.24 3.21
C GLY A 125 7.77 8.53 3.00
N TYR A 126 7.36 9.80 3.08
CA TYR A 126 5.95 10.19 2.91
C TYR A 126 5.40 9.81 1.54
N VAL A 127 6.16 10.07 0.47
CA VAL A 127 5.74 9.76 -0.90
C VAL A 127 5.59 8.26 -1.08
N GLY A 128 6.55 7.47 -0.59
CA GLY A 128 6.53 6.02 -0.68
C GLY A 128 5.38 5.40 0.09
N SER A 129 5.13 5.84 1.33
CA SER A 129 3.99 5.37 2.15
C SER A 129 2.64 5.62 1.47
N SER A 130 2.48 6.77 0.82
CA SER A 130 1.30 7.09 0.02
C SER A 130 1.18 6.20 -1.23
N VAL A 131 2.29 5.98 -1.96
CA VAL A 131 2.32 5.16 -3.17
C VAL A 131 2.04 3.68 -2.86
N TRP A 132 2.73 3.10 -1.88
CA TRP A 132 2.49 1.72 -1.45
C TRP A 132 1.07 1.54 -0.95
N GLY A 133 0.56 2.48 -0.16
CA GLY A 133 -0.83 2.47 0.30
C GLY A 133 -1.84 2.48 -0.86
N ALA A 134 -1.65 3.38 -1.83
CA ALA A 134 -2.51 3.46 -3.01
C ALA A 134 -2.45 2.18 -3.87
N LEU A 135 -1.26 1.59 -4.05
CA LEU A 135 -1.08 0.35 -4.80
C LEU A 135 -1.78 -0.83 -4.12
N LEU A 136 -1.69 -0.94 -2.78
CA LEU A 136 -2.37 -1.97 -2.02
C LEU A 136 -3.90 -1.80 -2.09
N ILE A 137 -4.41 -0.58 -1.99
CA ILE A 137 -5.85 -0.29 -2.16
C ILE A 137 -6.31 -0.68 -3.57
N PHE A 138 -5.55 -0.29 -4.59
CA PHE A 138 -5.88 -0.60 -5.99
C PHE A 138 -5.89 -2.11 -6.25
N ALA A 139 -4.92 -2.84 -5.70
CA ALA A 139 -4.89 -4.30 -5.78
C ALA A 139 -6.06 -4.96 -5.03
N GLY A 140 -6.67 -4.27 -4.06
CA GLY A 140 -7.82 -4.73 -3.29
C GLY A 140 -9.14 -4.83 -4.08
N PHE A 141 -9.22 -4.32 -5.31
CA PHE A 141 -10.41 -4.46 -6.17
C PHE A 141 -10.54 -5.83 -6.81
N ASP A 142 -9.43 -6.58 -6.92
CA ASP A 142 -9.40 -7.93 -7.49
C ASP A 142 -8.68 -8.91 -6.56
N THR A 143 -9.20 -10.13 -6.43
CA THR A 143 -8.63 -11.13 -5.51
C THR A 143 -7.25 -11.63 -5.99
N THR A 144 -7.04 -11.73 -7.29
CA THR A 144 -5.75 -12.16 -7.86
C THR A 144 -4.71 -11.06 -7.72
N ALA A 145 -5.09 -9.81 -8.02
CA ALA A 145 -4.23 -8.66 -7.78
C ALA A 145 -3.84 -8.52 -6.31
N SER A 146 -4.79 -8.74 -5.39
CA SER A 146 -4.53 -8.75 -3.94
C SER A 146 -3.53 -9.83 -3.52
N LYS A 147 -3.56 -11.01 -4.13
CA LYS A 147 -2.57 -12.07 -3.87
C LYS A 147 -1.16 -11.63 -4.28
N VAL A 148 -1.03 -11.02 -5.45
CA VAL A 148 0.26 -10.49 -5.91
C VAL A 148 0.74 -9.37 -4.98
N ALA A 149 -0.15 -8.45 -4.61
CA ALA A 149 0.16 -7.36 -3.70
C ALA A 149 0.58 -7.86 -2.30
N ALA A 150 -0.07 -8.91 -1.78
CA ALA A 150 0.32 -9.54 -0.53
C ALA A 150 1.71 -10.19 -0.60
N ILE A 151 2.05 -10.84 -1.72
CA ILE A 151 3.39 -11.38 -1.94
C ILE A 151 4.40 -10.22 -1.98
N SER A 152 4.12 -9.16 -2.72
CA SER A 152 4.98 -7.97 -2.77
C SER A 152 5.20 -7.35 -1.38
N LEU A 153 4.13 -7.22 -0.58
CA LEU A 153 4.22 -6.76 0.81
C LEU A 153 5.08 -7.71 1.66
N GLY A 154 4.90 -9.03 1.51
CA GLY A 154 5.73 -10.03 2.18
C GLY A 154 7.20 -9.94 1.80
N VAL A 155 7.52 -9.69 0.52
CA VAL A 155 8.90 -9.47 0.05
C VAL A 155 9.48 -8.19 0.65
N ILE A 156 8.72 -7.09 0.70
CA ILE A 156 9.17 -5.86 1.34
C ILE A 156 9.46 -6.10 2.83
N LEU A 157 8.57 -6.81 3.53
CA LEU A 157 8.79 -7.18 4.93
C LEU A 157 10.02 -8.07 5.13
N LEU A 158 10.32 -8.97 4.18
CA LEU A 158 11.56 -9.76 4.21
C LEU A 158 12.80 -8.90 4.00
N LEU A 159 12.74 -7.88 3.15
CA LEU A 159 13.83 -6.92 2.97
C LEU A 159 14.02 -6.05 4.22
N VAL A 160 12.93 -5.56 4.82
CA VAL A 160 12.97 -4.86 6.11
C VAL A 160 13.54 -5.76 7.19
N LEU A 161 13.15 -7.04 7.24
CA LEU A 161 13.69 -8.03 8.16
C LEU A 161 15.20 -8.26 7.95
N TYR A 162 15.67 -8.29 6.70
CA TYR A 162 17.10 -8.42 6.38
C TYR A 162 17.93 -7.25 6.92
N TRP A 163 17.41 -6.03 6.83
CA TRP A 163 18.06 -4.83 7.35
C TRP A 163 17.72 -4.52 8.82
N ALA A 164 16.90 -5.34 9.48
CA ALA A 164 16.42 -5.08 10.82
C ALA A 164 17.53 -5.19 11.88
N LYS A 165 17.78 -4.09 12.60
CA LYS A 165 18.77 -4.05 13.69
C LYS A 165 18.18 -4.37 15.06
N ASN A 166 16.92 -4.04 15.30
CA ASN A 166 16.26 -4.25 16.59
C ASN A 166 15.25 -5.42 16.58
N TRP A 167 14.99 -5.97 17.77
CA TRP A 167 14.09 -7.11 17.93
C TRP A 167 12.62 -6.79 17.60
N LEU A 168 12.18 -5.54 17.82
CA LEU A 168 10.82 -5.10 17.49
C LEU A 168 10.55 -5.24 15.99
N THR A 169 11.42 -4.68 15.14
CA THR A 169 11.30 -4.77 13.68
C THR A 169 11.31 -6.21 13.20
N ARG A 170 12.18 -7.04 13.77
CA ARG A 170 12.25 -8.48 13.45
C ARG A 170 10.95 -9.20 13.82
N GLY A 171 10.47 -8.98 15.04
CA GLY A 171 9.25 -9.59 15.56
C GLY A 171 8.01 -9.21 14.75
N ILE A 172 7.81 -7.91 14.49
CA ILE A 172 6.69 -7.42 13.69
C ILE A 172 6.75 -7.94 12.26
N SER A 173 7.92 -7.90 11.61
CA SER A 173 8.08 -8.39 10.25
C SER A 173 7.76 -9.88 10.15
N LEU A 174 8.30 -10.71 11.05
CA LEU A 174 8.01 -12.15 11.07
C LEU A 174 6.55 -12.45 11.37
N MET A 175 5.94 -11.74 12.32
CA MET A 175 4.53 -11.89 12.66
C MET A 175 3.64 -11.59 11.45
N PHE A 176 3.90 -10.52 10.70
CA PHE A 176 3.12 -10.17 9.52
C PHE A 176 3.37 -11.06 8.32
N ILE A 177 4.61 -11.53 8.12
CA ILE A 177 4.89 -12.56 7.10
C ILE A 177 4.09 -13.83 7.41
N ALA A 178 4.11 -14.28 8.67
CA ALA A 178 3.32 -15.44 9.10
C ALA A 178 1.80 -15.20 8.94
N LEU A 179 1.32 -13.98 9.23
CA LEU A 179 -0.08 -13.61 9.02
C LEU A 179 -0.48 -13.64 7.54
N ILE A 180 0.35 -13.11 6.64
CA ILE A 180 0.12 -13.14 5.19
C ILE A 180 0.06 -14.59 4.70
N VAL A 181 1.00 -15.43 5.13
CA VAL A 181 1.02 -16.86 4.78
C VAL A 181 -0.20 -17.59 5.36
N GLY A 182 -0.60 -17.28 6.59
CA GLY A 182 -1.80 -17.87 7.21
C GLY A 182 -3.08 -17.50 6.47
N LEU A 183 -3.26 -16.22 6.14
CA LEU A 183 -4.41 -15.71 5.39
C LEU A 183 -4.46 -16.21 3.94
N TRP A 184 -3.33 -16.67 3.39
CA TRP A 184 -3.27 -17.25 2.06
C TRP A 184 -4.16 -18.50 1.93
N PHE A 185 -4.23 -19.30 2.99
CA PHE A 185 -4.99 -20.57 3.00
C PHE A 185 -6.47 -20.38 3.36
N VAL A 186 -6.88 -19.19 3.78
CA VAL A 186 -8.27 -18.91 4.19
C VAL A 186 -9.13 -18.53 2.98
N ASP A 187 -10.24 -19.25 2.79
CA ASP A 187 -11.32 -18.95 1.84
C ASP A 187 -10.85 -18.55 0.43
N GLY A 188 -9.84 -19.25 -0.09
CA GLY A 188 -9.31 -19.02 -1.44
C GLY A 188 -8.64 -17.65 -1.66
N GLY A 189 -8.31 -16.92 -0.59
CA GLY A 189 -7.67 -15.60 -0.63
C GLY A 189 -8.61 -14.42 -0.44
N LYS A 190 -9.89 -14.65 -0.11
CA LYS A 190 -10.85 -13.56 0.20
C LYS A 190 -10.43 -12.78 1.45
N GLY A 191 -9.97 -13.47 2.50
CA GLY A 191 -9.44 -12.83 3.71
C GLY A 191 -8.20 -11.97 3.41
N LEU A 192 -7.32 -12.48 2.57
CA LEU A 192 -6.10 -11.77 2.15
C LEU A 192 -6.42 -10.48 1.40
N ARG A 193 -7.45 -10.48 0.55
CA ARG A 193 -7.94 -9.28 -0.14
C ARG A 193 -8.33 -8.18 0.84
N TYR A 194 -9.14 -8.50 1.84
CA TYR A 194 -9.55 -7.50 2.85
C TYR A 194 -8.37 -7.04 3.71
N PHE A 195 -7.45 -7.94 4.04
CA PHE A 195 -6.23 -7.59 4.77
C PHE A 195 -5.35 -6.61 3.98
N VAL A 196 -5.10 -6.86 2.68
CA VAL A 196 -4.33 -5.95 1.81
C VAL A 196 -5.02 -4.60 1.69
N LEU A 197 -6.35 -4.60 1.51
CA LEU A 197 -7.16 -3.39 1.44
C LEU A 197 -7.09 -2.58 2.75
N PHE A 198 -7.11 -3.25 3.89
CA PHE A 198 -6.95 -2.64 5.21
C PHE A 198 -5.55 -2.04 5.39
N MET A 199 -4.50 -2.80 5.07
CA MET A 199 -3.10 -2.34 5.14
C MET A 199 -2.85 -1.13 4.23
N GLY A 200 -3.39 -1.15 3.02
CA GLY A 200 -3.32 -0.01 2.10
C GLY A 200 -4.01 1.23 2.64
N THR A 201 -5.23 1.06 3.19
CA THR A 201 -6.00 2.15 3.81
C THR A 201 -5.27 2.75 5.02
N MET A 202 -4.70 1.89 5.87
CA MET A 202 -3.86 2.30 7.00
C MET A 202 -2.66 3.11 6.51
N SER A 203 -1.92 2.62 5.52
CA SER A 203 -0.71 3.29 5.01
C SER A 203 -0.98 4.71 4.48
N VAL A 204 -2.06 4.89 3.71
CA VAL A 204 -2.43 6.23 3.21
C VAL A 204 -2.87 7.16 4.34
N LEU A 205 -3.70 6.69 5.28
CA LEU A 205 -4.16 7.52 6.40
C LEU A 205 -3.03 7.94 7.33
N TYR A 206 -2.12 7.02 7.67
CA TYR A 206 -0.95 7.36 8.49
C TYR A 206 0.00 8.31 7.77
N SER A 207 0.27 8.10 6.49
CA SER A 207 1.10 9.02 5.70
C SER A 207 0.52 10.44 5.67
N LEU A 208 -0.80 10.58 5.52
CA LEU A 208 -1.47 11.88 5.60
C LEU A 208 -1.36 12.49 6.99
N TRP A 209 -1.51 11.69 8.04
CA TRP A 209 -1.40 12.15 9.41
C TRP A 209 0.01 12.61 9.77
N ASP A 210 1.05 11.89 9.32
CA ASP A 210 2.44 12.27 9.54
C ASP A 210 2.74 13.63 8.88
N ILE A 211 2.27 13.84 7.64
CA ILE A 211 2.38 15.15 6.95
C ILE A 211 1.68 16.25 7.75
N VAL A 212 0.47 15.99 8.27
CA VAL A 212 -0.28 16.95 9.07
C VAL A 212 0.43 17.27 10.39
N GLU A 213 0.90 16.26 11.11
CA GLU A 213 1.61 16.46 12.38
C GLU A 213 2.92 17.22 12.19
N ASP A 214 3.64 16.95 11.10
CA ASP A 214 4.92 17.60 10.81
C ASP A 214 4.78 19.04 10.32
N LEU A 215 3.77 19.31 9.48
CA LEU A 215 3.58 20.65 8.90
C LEU A 215 2.74 21.58 9.79
N ILE A 216 1.68 21.05 10.43
CA ILE A 216 0.69 21.85 11.16
C ILE A 216 1.00 21.84 12.66
N THR A 217 1.19 20.65 13.24
CA THR A 217 1.36 20.49 14.69
C THR A 217 2.81 20.74 15.15
N ARG A 218 3.76 20.83 14.22
CA ARG A 218 5.19 21.14 14.45
C ARG A 218 5.76 20.36 15.63
N ARG A 219 5.69 19.03 15.53
CA ARG A 219 6.25 18.10 16.52
C ARG A 219 7.71 18.48 16.86
N VAL A 220 8.07 18.30 18.12
CA VAL A 220 9.40 18.64 18.66
C VAL A 220 10.48 17.64 18.20
N HIS A 221 10.09 16.43 17.76
CA HIS A 221 11.00 15.41 17.25
C HIS A 221 11.45 15.71 15.82
N GLU A 222 12.68 15.28 15.48
CA GLU A 222 13.21 15.46 14.12
C GLU A 222 12.51 14.56 13.11
N SER A 223 11.54 15.13 12.38
CA SER A 223 10.92 14.49 11.22
C SER A 223 11.70 14.68 9.92
N ASP A 224 11.32 13.96 8.86
CA ASP A 224 11.98 14.07 7.55
C ASP A 224 11.80 15.45 6.94
N ALA A 225 10.62 16.06 7.12
CA ALA A 225 10.38 17.46 6.76
C ALA A 225 11.34 18.42 7.49
N SER A 226 11.65 18.12 8.75
CA SER A 226 12.60 18.88 9.57
C SER A 226 14.04 18.72 9.10
N LYS A 227 14.44 17.51 8.70
CA LYS A 227 15.78 17.26 8.13
C LYS A 227 15.92 17.91 6.76
N PHE A 228 14.87 17.86 5.94
CA PHE A 228 14.86 18.45 4.60
C PHE A 228 14.95 19.97 4.63
N SER A 229 14.24 20.63 5.55
CA SER A 229 14.30 22.10 5.71
C SER A 229 15.67 22.60 6.14
N LYS A 230 16.38 21.84 6.99
CA LYS A 230 17.76 22.15 7.39
C LYS A 230 18.72 22.13 6.21
N ILE A 231 18.57 21.17 5.30
CA ILE A 231 19.41 21.05 4.10
C ILE A 231 19.05 22.09 3.04
N CYS A 232 17.75 22.33 2.79
CA CYS A 232 17.30 23.23 1.72
C CYS A 232 17.41 24.71 2.07
N CYS A 233 17.21 25.08 3.33
CA CYS A 233 17.10 26.49 3.74
C CYS A 233 18.09 26.88 4.84
N GLY A 234 19.09 26.06 5.17
CA GLY A 234 20.05 26.34 6.24
C GLY A 234 19.40 26.58 7.61
N GLY A 235 18.18 26.08 7.82
CA GLY A 235 17.38 26.32 9.03
C GLY A 235 16.62 27.65 9.07
N CYS A 236 16.54 28.43 7.99
CA CYS A 236 15.78 29.69 7.95
C CYS A 236 14.26 29.53 8.09
N LEU A 237 13.73 28.35 7.80
CA LEU A 237 12.34 27.94 8.05
C LEU A 237 12.36 26.78 9.04
N PRO A 238 12.36 27.04 10.36
CA PRO A 238 12.34 25.96 11.34
C PRO A 238 10.96 25.29 11.30
N SER A 239 10.95 23.98 11.04
CA SER A 239 9.78 23.12 11.27
C SER A 239 9.56 22.83 12.77
N GLN A 240 10.59 23.06 13.60
CA GLN A 240 10.54 22.86 15.04
C GLN A 240 10.09 24.12 15.78
N SER A 241 9.50 23.95 16.96
CA SER A 241 9.08 25.06 17.81
C SER A 241 10.28 25.92 18.28
N PRO A 242 10.09 27.23 18.55
CA PRO A 242 11.18 28.15 18.93
C PRO A 242 12.02 27.73 20.14
N LEU A 243 11.50 26.83 20.99
CA LEU A 243 12.15 26.33 22.20
C LEU A 243 13.35 25.40 21.92
N SER A 244 13.40 24.68 20.80
CA SER A 244 14.54 23.79 20.47
C SER A 244 15.69 24.52 19.76
N ILE A 245 15.43 25.70 19.18
CA ILE A 245 16.43 26.50 18.46
C ILE A 245 17.52 27.04 19.40
N PHE A 246 17.19 27.32 20.67
CA PHE A 246 18.16 27.86 21.63
C PHE A 246 19.23 26.84 22.06
N SER A 247 18.95 25.54 21.96
CA SER A 247 19.92 24.48 22.28
C SER A 247 20.90 24.18 21.13
N SER A 248 20.53 24.51 19.89
CA SER A 248 21.25 24.06 18.68
C SER A 248 22.36 25.03 18.21
N ARG A 249 22.40 26.27 18.71
CA ARG A 249 23.29 27.33 18.22
C ARG A 249 24.76 27.20 18.64
N THR A 250 25.16 26.12 19.32
CA THR A 250 26.54 25.93 19.84
C THR A 250 27.36 24.83 19.17
N ARG A 251 26.89 24.15 18.12
CA ARG A 251 27.74 23.20 17.36
C ARG A 251 28.03 23.70 15.95
N ASP A 252 29.23 24.25 15.83
CA ASP A 252 29.92 24.65 14.61
C ASP A 252 30.15 23.46 13.67
N TYR A 253 30.04 23.73 12.36
CA TYR A 253 30.02 22.77 11.26
C TYR A 253 31.41 22.61 10.65
N ARG A 254 32.15 21.58 11.04
CA ARG A 254 33.26 21.03 10.26
C ARG A 254 33.28 19.51 10.39
N GLY A 255 32.86 18.81 9.33
CA GLY A 255 32.87 17.35 9.23
C GLY A 255 31.47 16.79 9.04
N LEU A 256 31.12 16.44 7.80
CA LEU A 256 29.89 15.74 7.47
C LEU A 256 30.06 14.24 7.77
N ASP A 257 30.22 13.91 9.06
CA ASP A 257 30.21 12.54 9.57
C ASP A 257 28.97 12.40 10.46
N ILE A 258 27.95 11.68 9.99
CA ILE A 258 26.79 11.28 10.81
C ILE A 258 27.26 10.15 11.73
N TYR A 259 27.95 10.52 12.80
CA TYR A 259 28.29 9.64 13.93
C TYR A 259 27.71 10.23 15.22
N LEU A 260 26.64 9.60 15.71
CA LEU A 260 26.19 9.73 17.10
C LEU A 260 27.29 9.18 18.01
N MET A 261 27.99 10.04 18.74
CA MET A 261 28.81 9.62 19.88
C MET A 261 27.96 9.48 21.14
N LEU A 262 27.99 8.27 21.68
CA LEU A 262 27.68 7.90 23.06
C LEU A 262 28.26 8.92 24.06
N ASN A 263 27.44 9.32 25.02
CA ASN A 263 27.92 9.71 26.34
C ASN A 263 26.93 9.21 27.38
N VAL A 264 27.23 8.03 27.93
CA VAL A 264 26.76 7.59 29.24
C VAL A 264 28.00 7.54 30.12
N HIS A 265 28.14 8.55 30.96
CA HIS A 265 28.57 8.39 32.34
C HIS A 265 27.50 9.02 33.23
#